data_AF-K1UE30-F1
#
_entry.id   AF-K1UE30-F1
#
_cell.length_a   1.000
_cell.length_b   1.000
_cell.length_c   1.000
_cell.angle_alpha   90.00
_cell.angle_beta   90.00
_cell.angle_gamma   90.00
#
_symmetry.space_group_name_H-M   'P 1'
#
loop_
_entity.id
_entity.type
_entity.pdbx_description
1 polymer ?
#
loop_
_entity_poly.entity_id
_entity_poly.type
_entity_poly.pdbx_seq_one_letter_code
_entity_poly.pdbx_strand_id
1 'polypeptide(L)'
;NCFVGYAEYGDAKLYSVVLGSAASSKEYPTVAASFTDTKSLYQWGFTHFKTKTVAKKGDTLAHVKVDLSTQTDQLVLTAKNDLVALLPADVETDSLEATPNLPEAVDAPIKAGDVVGSMTYSYNGTSYGIRTRAQAPQRCAPSPSPTATVSSASRTMTSSTSMSTPLTPARS
;
A
#
# COMPACT_ATOMS: atom_id res chain seq x y z
N ASN A 1 -14.47 -24.60 -34.32
CA ASN A 1 -13.85 -25.06 -33.07
C ASN A 1 -14.07 -24.05 -31.95
N CYS A 2 -14.34 -24.53 -30.74
CA CYS A 2 -14.47 -23.71 -29.54
C CYS A 2 -13.53 -24.24 -28.46
N PHE A 3 -12.93 -23.34 -27.69
CA PHE A 3 -12.02 -23.70 -26.61
C PHE A 3 -12.15 -22.73 -25.46
N VAL A 4 -12.14 -23.25 -24.23
CA VAL A 4 -12.05 -22.47 -23.00
C VAL A 4 -10.78 -22.90 -22.29
N GLY A 5 -9.93 -21.93 -22.00
CA GLY A 5 -8.66 -22.16 -21.35
C GLY A 5 -8.57 -21.43 -20.01
N TYR A 6 -7.65 -21.92 -19.18
CA TYR A 6 -7.16 -21.23 -18.00
C TYR A 6 -5.64 -21.26 -18.00
N ALA A 7 -5.02 -20.15 -17.60
CA ALA A 7 -3.58 -20.07 -17.38
C ALA A 7 -3.26 -19.17 -16.19
N GLU A 8 -2.18 -19.53 -15.48
CA GLU A 8 -1.59 -18.73 -14.41
C GLU A 8 -0.15 -18.41 -14.79
N TYR A 9 0.25 -17.16 -14.54
CA TYR A 9 1.64 -16.73 -14.68
C TYR A 9 1.95 -15.68 -13.60
N GLY A 10 2.81 -16.04 -12.64
CA GLY A 10 3.01 -15.24 -11.43
C GLY A 10 1.70 -15.09 -10.66
N ASP A 11 1.34 -13.85 -10.32
CA ASP A 11 0.08 -13.51 -9.62
C ASP A 11 -1.09 -13.23 -10.56
N ALA A 12 -0.89 -13.35 -11.88
CA ALA A 12 -1.93 -13.12 -12.88
C ALA A 12 -2.64 -14.43 -13.26
N LYS A 13 -3.97 -14.40 -13.25
CA LYS A 13 -4.83 -15.53 -13.60
C LYS A 13 -5.75 -15.11 -14.74
N LEU A 14 -5.66 -15.78 -15.89
CA LEU A 14 -6.43 -15.41 -17.09
C LEU A 14 -7.29 -16.58 -17.58
N TYR A 15 -8.54 -16.27 -17.87
CA TYR A 15 -9.48 -17.17 -18.53
C TYR A 15 -9.64 -16.73 -19.98
N SER A 16 -9.58 -17.67 -20.91
CA SER A 16 -9.78 -17.39 -22.33
C SER A 16 -10.95 -18.19 -22.86
N VAL A 17 -11.76 -17.56 -23.72
CA VAL A 17 -12.84 -18.21 -24.44
C VAL A 17 -12.68 -17.87 -25.92
N VAL A 18 -12.36 -18.88 -26.72
CA VAL A 18 -12.20 -18.76 -28.17
C VAL A 18 -13.35 -19.51 -28.82
N LEU A 19 -14.16 -18.80 -29.61
CA LEU A 19 -15.34 -19.35 -30.29
C LEU A 19 -15.15 -19.25 -31.80
N GLY A 20 -15.67 -20.23 -32.55
CA GLY A 20 -15.71 -20.17 -34.01
C GLY A 20 -14.34 -20.22 -34.72
N SER A 21 -13.28 -20.68 -34.05
CA SER A 21 -11.95 -20.77 -34.66
C SER A 21 -11.86 -21.91 -35.69
N ALA A 22 -10.89 -21.81 -36.60
CA ALA A 22 -10.68 -22.73 -37.72
C ALA A 22 -10.32 -24.15 -37.26
N ALA A 23 -10.52 -25.12 -38.17
CA ALA A 23 -10.21 -26.53 -37.94
C ALA A 23 -8.73 -26.76 -37.59
N SER A 24 -7.85 -25.99 -38.22
CA SER A 24 -6.39 -26.08 -38.11
C SER A 24 -5.76 -24.71 -38.09
N SER A 25 -4.65 -24.55 -37.37
CA SER A 25 -3.86 -23.32 -37.40
C SER A 25 -3.06 -23.19 -38.70
N LYS A 26 -2.66 -21.97 -39.07
CA LYS A 26 -1.80 -21.72 -40.23
C LYS A 26 -0.37 -22.21 -40.02
N GLU A 27 0.08 -22.21 -38.76
CA GLU A 27 1.46 -22.54 -38.38
C GLU A 27 1.63 -24.05 -38.09
N TYR A 28 0.60 -24.69 -37.54
CA TYR A 28 0.56 -26.11 -37.20
C TYR A 28 -0.73 -26.74 -37.78
N PRO A 29 -0.67 -27.38 -38.96
CA PRO A 29 -1.83 -27.94 -39.64
C PRO A 29 -2.58 -29.04 -38.85
N THR A 30 -1.88 -29.70 -37.93
CA THR A 30 -2.43 -30.77 -37.07
C THR A 30 -3.03 -30.26 -35.75
N VAL A 31 -2.87 -28.97 -35.44
CA VAL A 31 -3.35 -28.35 -34.20
C VAL A 31 -4.53 -27.45 -34.52
N ALA A 32 -5.62 -27.58 -33.76
CA ALA A 32 -6.76 -26.69 -33.93
C ALA A 32 -6.37 -25.24 -33.66
N ALA A 33 -6.81 -24.32 -34.53
CA ALA A 33 -6.47 -22.90 -34.43
C ALA A 33 -6.85 -22.28 -33.08
N SER A 34 -7.88 -22.82 -32.41
CA SER A 34 -8.27 -22.39 -31.07
C SER A 34 -7.13 -22.47 -30.05
N PHE A 35 -6.22 -23.45 -30.15
CA PHE A 35 -5.07 -23.55 -29.23
C PHE A 35 -4.00 -22.50 -29.53
N THR A 36 -3.72 -22.23 -30.80
CA THR A 36 -2.76 -21.18 -31.20
C THR A 36 -3.28 -19.79 -30.86
N ASP A 37 -4.58 -19.56 -31.03
CA ASP A 37 -5.26 -18.31 -30.68
C ASP A 37 -5.20 -18.08 -29.18
N THR A 38 -5.57 -19.10 -28.37
CA THR A 38 -5.48 -19.02 -26.90
C THR A 38 -4.04 -18.80 -26.42
N LYS A 39 -3.04 -19.48 -27.00
CA LYS A 39 -1.63 -19.25 -26.65
C LYS A 39 -1.24 -17.79 -26.86
N SER A 40 -1.60 -17.24 -28.02
CA SER A 40 -1.26 -15.86 -28.40
C SER A 40 -1.97 -14.86 -27.47
N LEU A 41 -3.24 -15.11 -27.14
CA LEU A 41 -4.02 -14.30 -26.21
C LEU A 41 -3.39 -14.26 -24.81
N TYR A 42 -2.94 -15.41 -24.30
CA TYR A 42 -2.26 -15.45 -23.00
C TYR A 42 -0.90 -14.77 -23.02
N GLN A 43 -0.09 -15.00 -24.06
CA GLN A 43 1.21 -14.34 -24.20
C GLN A 43 1.04 -12.82 -24.21
N TRP A 44 0.07 -12.31 -24.96
CA TRP A 44 -0.26 -10.89 -24.96
C TRP A 44 -0.78 -10.41 -23.59
N GLY A 45 -1.74 -11.13 -23.01
CA GLY A 45 -2.35 -10.78 -21.72
C GLY A 45 -1.33 -10.69 -20.58
N PHE A 46 -0.44 -11.67 -20.45
CA PHE A 46 0.59 -11.65 -19.40
C PHE A 46 1.72 -10.64 -19.66
N THR A 47 1.93 -10.23 -20.91
CA THR A 47 2.93 -9.21 -21.25
C THR A 47 2.41 -7.81 -20.93
N HIS A 48 1.14 -7.55 -21.24
CA HIS A 48 0.55 -6.21 -21.16
C HIS A 48 -0.21 -5.94 -19.87
N PHE A 49 -0.58 -6.97 -19.09
CA PHE A 49 -1.29 -6.79 -17.84
C PHE A 49 -0.52 -7.37 -16.68
N LYS A 50 -0.53 -6.66 -15.55
CA LYS A 50 0.08 -7.08 -14.30
C LYS A 50 -0.88 -6.87 -13.15
N THR A 51 -0.87 -7.83 -12.24
CA THR A 51 -1.55 -7.73 -10.95
C THR A 51 -0.79 -6.71 -10.09
N LYS A 52 -1.42 -5.59 -9.74
CA LYS A 52 -0.85 -4.54 -8.88
C LYS A 52 -1.71 -4.37 -7.62
N THR A 53 -1.07 -4.16 -6.47
CA THR A 53 -1.75 -3.84 -5.21
C THR A 53 -2.00 -2.34 -5.14
N VAL A 54 -3.27 -1.94 -5.25
CA VAL A 54 -3.70 -0.54 -5.24
C VAL A 54 -3.75 0.02 -3.82
N ALA A 55 -4.21 -0.79 -2.86
CA ALA A 55 -4.23 -0.45 -1.45
C ALA A 55 -4.01 -1.72 -0.63
N LYS A 56 -3.19 -1.65 0.42
CA LYS A 56 -2.99 -2.75 1.37
C LYS A 56 -3.91 -2.59 2.56
N LYS A 57 -4.27 -3.70 3.18
CA LYS A 57 -5.00 -3.73 4.44
C LYS A 57 -4.27 -2.88 5.48
N GLY A 58 -4.99 -1.93 6.07
CA GLY A 58 -4.46 -1.01 7.07
C GLY A 58 -3.92 0.31 6.50
N ASP A 59 -3.79 0.45 5.18
CA ASP A 59 -3.43 1.72 4.56
C ASP A 59 -4.49 2.78 4.86
N THR A 60 -4.05 3.98 5.21
CA THR A 60 -4.93 5.13 5.44
C THR A 60 -5.50 5.62 4.12
N LEU A 61 -6.82 5.61 4.00
CA LEU A 61 -7.53 5.96 2.77
C LEU A 61 -8.16 7.35 2.83
N ALA A 62 -8.72 7.73 3.99
CA ALA A 62 -9.42 9.00 4.16
C ALA A 62 -9.59 9.37 5.64
N HIS A 63 -9.98 10.62 5.87
CA HIS A 63 -10.41 11.13 7.17
C HIS A 63 -11.87 11.53 7.08
N VAL A 64 -12.68 11.15 8.07
CA VAL A 64 -14.09 11.55 8.19
C VAL A 64 -14.31 12.27 9.51
N LYS A 65 -15.18 13.27 9.52
CA LYS A 65 -15.53 13.97 10.75
C LYS A 65 -16.41 13.08 11.64
N VAL A 66 -16.17 13.11 12.94
CA VAL A 66 -17.02 12.43 13.92
C VAL A 66 -17.79 13.48 14.69
N ASP A 67 -19.11 13.42 14.64
CA ASP A 67 -19.97 14.28 15.45
C ASP A 67 -20.25 13.61 16.80
N LEU A 68 -20.53 14.43 17.82
CA LEU A 68 -20.85 14.00 19.20
C LEU A 68 -19.74 13.18 19.90
N SER A 69 -18.47 13.38 19.48
CA SER A 69 -17.31 12.75 20.11
C SER A 69 -16.73 13.61 21.23
N THR A 70 -16.30 12.97 22.32
CA THR A 70 -15.66 13.64 23.47
C THR A 70 -14.12 13.58 23.43
N GLN A 71 -13.54 12.85 22.47
CA GLN A 71 -12.10 12.53 22.44
C GLN A 71 -11.40 12.94 21.14
N THR A 72 -12.09 12.97 20.00
CA THR A 72 -11.50 13.34 18.72
C THR A 72 -12.56 13.76 17.71
N ASP A 73 -12.23 14.75 16.87
CA ASP A 73 -13.14 15.27 15.84
C ASP A 73 -12.97 14.58 14.48
N GLN A 74 -11.97 13.71 14.35
CA GLN A 74 -11.63 13.04 13.10
C GLN A 74 -11.39 11.54 13.28
N LEU A 75 -12.05 10.74 12.47
CA LEU A 75 -11.83 9.31 12.36
C LEU A 75 -10.99 9.01 11.12
N VAL A 76 -9.88 8.31 11.34
CA VAL A 76 -9.05 7.77 10.27
C VAL A 76 -9.68 6.50 9.73
N LEU A 77 -9.86 6.46 8.41
CA LEU A 77 -10.42 5.31 7.70
C LEU A 77 -9.30 4.56 6.99
N THR A 78 -9.24 3.26 7.23
CA THR A 78 -8.22 2.37 6.66
C THR A 78 -8.83 1.34 5.74
N ALA A 79 -8.04 0.83 4.80
CA ALA A 79 -8.39 -0.28 3.94
C ALA A 79 -8.69 -1.55 4.77
N LYS A 80 -9.90 -2.12 4.61
CA LYS A 80 -10.30 -3.33 5.34
C LYS A 80 -9.50 -4.58 4.92
N ASN A 81 -9.18 -4.68 3.64
CA ASN A 81 -8.51 -5.81 2.98
C ASN A 81 -7.52 -5.28 1.93
N ASP A 82 -6.74 -6.15 1.32
CA ASP A 82 -5.91 -5.76 0.18
C ASP A 82 -6.80 -5.56 -1.06
N LEU A 83 -6.64 -4.43 -1.74
CA LEU A 83 -7.20 -4.18 -3.06
C LEU A 83 -6.15 -4.49 -4.11
N VAL A 84 -6.38 -5.59 -4.83
CA VAL A 84 -5.52 -6.03 -5.92
C VAL A 84 -6.28 -5.88 -7.23
N ALA A 85 -5.67 -5.24 -8.21
CA ALA A 85 -6.26 -4.98 -9.52
C ALA A 85 -5.34 -5.47 -10.65
N LEU A 86 -5.95 -5.97 -11.73
CA LEU A 86 -5.23 -6.29 -12.95
C LEU A 86 -5.21 -5.02 -13.82
N LEU A 87 -4.04 -4.39 -13.92
CA LEU A 87 -3.85 -3.14 -14.64
C LEU A 87 -2.91 -3.33 -15.82
N PRO A 88 -3.00 -2.50 -16.87
CA PRO A 88 -1.96 -2.43 -17.87
C PRO A 88 -0.59 -2.21 -17.22
N ALA A 89 0.44 -2.86 -17.76
CA ALA A 89 1.75 -2.93 -17.14
C ALA A 89 2.40 -1.54 -16.95
N ASP A 90 2.07 -0.61 -17.84
CA ASP A 90 2.51 0.79 -17.91
C ASP A 90 1.74 1.75 -17.01
N VAL A 91 0.63 1.31 -16.39
CA VAL A 91 -0.23 2.16 -15.55
C VAL A 91 0.16 2.05 -14.09
N GLU A 92 0.59 3.15 -13.50
CA GLU A 92 0.92 3.21 -12.08
C GLU A 92 -0.34 3.37 -11.21
N THR A 93 -0.32 2.79 -10.02
CA THR A 93 -1.48 2.79 -9.11
C THR A 93 -1.88 4.19 -8.67
N ASP A 94 -0.94 5.13 -8.65
CA ASP A 94 -1.19 6.53 -8.24
C ASP A 94 -1.89 7.33 -9.34
N SER A 95 -1.96 6.81 -10.57
CA SER A 95 -2.71 7.43 -11.68
C SER A 95 -4.20 7.07 -11.68
N LEU A 96 -4.62 6.19 -10.78
CA LEU A 96 -6.02 5.80 -10.63
C LEU A 96 -6.80 6.95 -9.99
N GLU A 97 -7.99 7.23 -10.52
CA GLU A 97 -8.88 8.21 -9.93
C GLU A 97 -9.54 7.62 -8.69
N ALA A 98 -9.22 8.17 -7.51
CA ALA A 98 -9.80 7.75 -6.24
C ALA A 98 -11.05 8.58 -5.88
N THR A 99 -12.21 7.93 -5.85
CA THR A 99 -13.49 8.54 -5.46
C THR A 99 -13.91 8.03 -4.07
N PRO A 100 -13.86 8.87 -3.03
CA PRO A 100 -14.36 8.50 -1.71
C PRO A 100 -15.89 8.48 -1.72
N ASN A 101 -16.46 7.37 -1.24
CA ASN A 101 -17.89 7.23 -0.98
C ASN A 101 -18.10 7.05 0.53
N LEU A 102 -18.08 8.18 1.22
CA LEU A 102 -18.10 8.30 2.68
C LEU A 102 -19.25 9.22 3.11
N PRO A 103 -19.90 8.96 4.25
CA PRO A 103 -20.83 9.91 4.85
C PRO A 103 -20.10 11.18 5.31
N GLU A 104 -20.80 12.32 5.31
CA GLU A 104 -20.23 13.62 5.72
C GLU A 104 -19.76 13.61 7.18
N ALA A 105 -20.55 12.98 8.04
CA ALA A 105 -20.25 12.78 9.45
C ALA A 105 -20.73 11.40 9.89
N VAL A 106 -20.10 10.89 10.95
CA VAL A 106 -20.49 9.64 11.59
C VAL A 106 -20.68 9.89 13.07
N ASP A 107 -21.80 9.41 13.61
CA ASP A 107 -22.11 9.54 15.03
C ASP A 107 -21.31 8.55 15.89
N ALA A 108 -20.83 9.02 17.03
CA ALA A 108 -20.28 8.16 18.07
C ALA A 108 -21.40 7.31 18.74
N PRO A 109 -21.11 6.10 19.26
CA PRO A 109 -19.80 5.46 19.39
C PRO A 109 -19.42 4.57 18.19
N ILE A 110 -18.23 4.81 17.62
CA ILE A 110 -17.67 3.99 16.53
C ILE A 110 -16.58 3.10 17.12
N LYS A 111 -16.68 1.79 16.92
CA LYS A 111 -15.67 0.85 17.39
C LYS A 111 -14.54 0.77 16.38
N ALA A 112 -13.34 0.51 16.90
CA ALA A 112 -12.19 0.13 16.10
C ALA A 112 -12.58 -1.06 15.25
N GLY A 113 -12.86 -0.78 14.00
CA GLY A 113 -13.17 -1.81 13.06
C GLY A 113 -14.49 -1.82 12.33
N ASP A 114 -15.32 -0.84 12.62
CA ASP A 114 -16.60 -0.72 11.96
C ASP A 114 -16.39 -0.28 10.51
N VAL A 115 -17.22 -0.79 9.62
CA VAL A 115 -17.18 -0.38 8.20
C VAL A 115 -17.93 0.95 8.10
N VAL A 116 -17.22 1.99 7.71
CA VAL A 116 -17.75 3.37 7.70
C VAL A 116 -18.12 3.83 6.29
N GLY A 117 -17.48 3.27 5.26
CA GLY A 117 -17.81 3.57 3.87
C GLY A 117 -16.98 2.77 2.89
N SER A 118 -16.72 3.37 1.72
CA SER A 118 -15.93 2.76 0.65
C SER A 118 -15.11 3.77 -0.13
N MET A 119 -14.05 3.30 -0.76
CA MET A 119 -13.24 4.04 -1.72
C MET A 119 -13.32 3.29 -3.06
N THR A 120 -13.56 4.01 -4.15
CA THR A 120 -13.58 3.45 -5.50
C THR A 120 -12.43 4.02 -6.31
N TYR A 121 -11.61 3.15 -6.89
CA TYR A 121 -10.55 3.51 -7.82
C TYR A 121 -11.02 3.23 -9.24
N SER A 122 -11.05 4.24 -10.12
CA SER A 122 -11.44 4.07 -11.52
C SER A 122 -10.27 4.21 -12.49
N TYR A 123 -10.28 3.37 -13.51
CA TYR A 123 -9.34 3.44 -14.63
C TYR A 123 -9.99 2.91 -15.91
N ASN A 124 -9.99 3.71 -16.97
CA ASN A 124 -10.57 3.36 -18.28
C ASN A 124 -11.98 2.74 -18.18
N GLY A 125 -12.85 3.31 -17.34
CA GLY A 125 -14.23 2.84 -17.14
C GLY A 125 -14.37 1.57 -16.28
N THR A 126 -13.28 0.97 -15.82
CA THR A 126 -13.30 -0.13 -14.84
C THR A 126 -13.16 0.44 -13.43
N SER A 127 -14.00 -0.01 -12.50
CA SER A 127 -14.03 0.48 -11.11
C SER A 127 -13.62 -0.63 -10.13
N TYR A 128 -12.70 -0.31 -9.22
CA TYR A 128 -12.19 -1.18 -8.18
C TYR A 128 -12.57 -0.62 -6.80
N GLY A 129 -13.54 -1.25 -6.14
CA GLY A 129 -14.05 -0.79 -4.84
C GLY A 129 -13.38 -1.49 -3.66
N ILE A 130 -13.00 -0.73 -2.63
CA ILE A 130 -12.57 -1.25 -1.33
C ILE A 130 -13.42 -0.66 -0.21
N ARG A 131 -13.75 -1.48 0.79
CA ARG A 131 -14.44 -1.04 2.01
C ARG A 131 -13.45 -0.42 2.98
N THR A 132 -13.84 0.71 3.56
CA THR A 132 -13.07 1.39 4.59
C THR A 132 -13.50 0.93 5.98
N ARG A 133 -12.56 0.96 6.92
CA ARG A 133 -12.74 0.53 8.30
C ARG A 133 -12.27 1.63 9.24
N ALA A 134 -13.04 1.90 10.29
CA ALA A 134 -12.65 2.78 11.38
C ALA A 134 -11.34 2.28 12.02
N GLN A 135 -10.30 3.09 11.98
CA GLN A 135 -9.10 2.80 12.75
C GLN A 135 -9.39 3.00 14.23
N ALA A 136 -8.74 2.22 15.09
CA ALA A 136 -8.81 2.47 16.53
C ALA A 136 -8.38 3.92 16.80
N PRO A 137 -9.10 4.67 17.68
CA PRO A 137 -8.65 5.99 18.06
C PRO A 137 -7.25 5.86 18.63
N GLN A 138 -6.26 6.40 17.92
CA GLN A 138 -4.95 6.60 18.52
C GLN A 138 -5.20 7.62 19.62
N ARG A 139 -4.94 7.26 20.88
CA ARG A 139 -4.79 8.28 21.92
C ARG A 139 -3.83 9.30 21.32
N CYS A 140 -4.23 10.58 21.24
CA CYS A 140 -3.29 11.64 20.94
C CYS A 140 -2.07 11.39 21.83
N ALA A 141 -0.97 10.92 21.25
CA ALA A 141 0.30 11.03 21.93
C ALA A 141 0.47 12.53 22.12
N PRO A 142 0.77 13.01 23.35
CA PRO A 142 1.14 14.40 23.50
C PRO A 142 2.25 14.65 22.48
N SER A 143 2.11 15.71 21.69
CA SER A 143 3.19 16.18 20.83
C SER A 143 4.47 16.18 21.67
N PRO A 144 5.60 15.66 21.18
CA PRO A 144 6.84 15.81 21.90
C PRO A 144 7.08 17.31 22.01
N SER A 145 6.81 17.86 23.20
CA SER A 145 7.25 19.19 23.57
C SER A 145 8.77 19.22 23.35
N PRO A 146 9.31 20.29 22.76
CA PRO A 146 10.75 20.37 22.58
C PRO A 146 11.36 20.40 23.97
N THR A 147 11.91 19.26 24.41
CA THR A 147 12.67 19.17 25.65
C THR A 147 13.92 19.99 25.40
N ALA A 148 13.90 21.24 25.85
CA ALA A 148 15.08 22.08 25.90
C ALA A 148 16.12 21.34 26.75
N THR A 149 17.07 20.71 26.08
CA THR A 149 18.27 20.20 26.72
C THR A 149 19.09 21.42 27.12
N VAL A 150 18.88 21.90 28.35
CA VAL A 150 19.80 22.86 28.96
C VAL A 150 21.06 22.08 29.32
N SER A 151 22.05 22.15 28.42
CA SER A 151 23.41 21.70 28.67
C SER A 151 24.02 22.60 29.75
N SER A 152 23.97 22.16 31.01
CA SER A 152 24.71 22.79 32.10
C SER A 152 26.18 22.38 32.01
N ALA A 153 26.96 23.17 31.28
CA ALA A 153 28.41 23.11 31.36
C ALA A 153 28.87 23.55 32.76
N SER A 154 29.09 22.58 33.64
CA SER A 154 29.74 22.81 34.94
C SER A 154 31.22 23.14 34.70
N ARG A 155 31.56 24.43 34.70
CA ARG A 155 32.95 24.90 34.84
C ARG A 155 33.35 24.73 36.30
N THR A 156 34.10 23.67 36.61
CA THR A 156 34.87 23.61 37.85
C THR A 156 36.23 24.23 37.60
N MET A 157 36.41 25.47 38.07
CA MET A 157 37.72 26.03 38.34
C MET A 157 38.33 25.30 39.53
N THR A 158 39.55 24.78 39.40
CA THR A 158 40.44 24.68 40.57
C THR A 158 41.88 24.94 40.16
N SER A 159 42.49 25.79 40.97
CA SER A 159 43.73 26.52 40.81
C SER A 159 44.98 25.69 41.11
N SER A 160 46.06 26.12 40.47
CA SER A 160 47.49 25.89 40.73
C SER A 160 47.91 25.65 42.19
N THR A 161 48.89 24.76 42.40
CA THR A 161 50.05 25.01 43.28
C THR A 161 51.22 24.13 42.83
N SER A 162 52.38 24.78 42.62
CA SER A 162 53.68 24.19 42.29
C SER A 162 54.35 23.54 43.51
N MET A 163 55.19 22.52 43.32
CA MET A 163 56.54 22.48 43.93
C MET A 163 57.38 21.27 43.49
N SER A 164 58.60 21.58 43.04
CA SER A 164 59.87 20.89 43.30
C SER A 164 60.14 19.46 42.80
N THR A 165 60.94 19.39 41.72
CA THR A 165 62.09 18.47 41.50
C THR A 165 63.02 18.36 42.73
N PRO A 166 63.91 17.34 42.89
CA PRO A 166 64.86 16.87 41.84
C PRO A 166 65.43 15.41 41.91
N LEU A 167 66.28 15.06 40.90
CA LEU A 167 67.48 14.16 40.96
C LEU A 167 67.24 12.62 41.14
N THR A 168 67.83 11.61 40.46
CA THR A 168 68.96 11.42 39.50
C THR A 168 68.86 9.94 38.91
N PRO A 169 69.89 9.22 38.36
CA PRO A 169 69.94 8.82 36.95
C PRO A 169 70.09 7.29 36.65
N ALA A 170 70.20 6.99 35.34
CA ALA A 170 71.07 5.99 34.71
C ALA A 170 70.67 4.48 34.66
N ARG A 171 70.48 4.04 33.39
CA ARG A 171 71.23 2.95 32.69
C ARG A 171 70.91 1.48 33.02
N SER A 172 70.43 0.76 32.00
CA SER A 172 71.18 -0.28 31.27
C SER A 172 70.59 -0.47 29.87
#